data_AF-A0A6S7LQW9-F1
#
_entry.id   AF-A0A6S7LQW9-F1
#
_cell.length_a   1.000
_cell.length_b   1.000
_cell.length_c   1.000
_cell.angle_alpha   90.00
_cell.angle_beta   90.00
_cell.angle_gamma   90.00
#
_symmetry.space_group_name_H-M   'P 1'
#
loop_
_entity.id
_entity.type
_entity.pdbx_description
1 polymer ?
#
loop_
_entity_poly.entity_id
_entity_poly.type
_entity_poly.pdbx_seq_one_letter_code
_entity_poly.pdbx_strand_id
1 'polypeptide(L)'
;MSESSGEETEPVNKDADMANVQAALPFFPPFVPGSDPAPTGPRWTKWVKRFENFLTAMNVTEPKRKRALVLHYIGGVAYDIFDTLHETGEDYAIYVFRQEKQRTGETLD
;
A
#
# COMPACT_ATOMS: atom_id res chain seq x y z
N MET A 1 -14.65 -53.40 -41.48
CA MET A 1 -14.52 -51.94 -41.66
C MET A 1 -14.98 -51.27 -40.39
N SER A 2 -14.04 -50.90 -39.52
CA SER A 2 -14.22 -49.89 -38.47
C SER A 2 -12.84 -49.34 -38.15
N GLU A 3 -12.68 -48.05 -38.39
CA GLU A 3 -11.52 -47.21 -38.10
C GLU A 3 -11.44 -46.89 -36.60
N SER A 4 -10.37 -46.13 -36.26
CA SER A 4 -10.30 -45.18 -35.14
C SER A 4 -9.75 -45.76 -33.83
N SER A 5 -8.78 -45.14 -33.16
CA SER A 5 -7.89 -44.01 -33.47
C SER A 5 -6.76 -44.09 -32.45
N GLY A 6 -5.56 -43.65 -32.83
CA GLY A 6 -4.44 -43.53 -31.92
C GLY A 6 -4.76 -42.51 -30.82
N GLU A 7 -4.46 -42.89 -29.58
CA GLU A 7 -4.45 -41.97 -28.45
C GLU A 7 -3.03 -41.39 -28.36
N GLU A 8 -2.84 -40.23 -28.99
CA GLU A 8 -1.65 -39.40 -28.84
C GLU A 8 -1.60 -38.88 -27.40
N THR A 9 -0.55 -39.27 -26.68
CA THR A 9 -0.23 -38.72 -25.36
C THR A 9 0.31 -37.31 -25.50
N GLU A 10 -0.48 -36.29 -25.15
CA GLU A 10 0.05 -34.94 -24.97
C GLU A 10 0.96 -34.86 -23.73
N PRO A 11 2.12 -34.19 -23.81
CA PRO A 11 2.95 -33.96 -22.64
C PRO A 11 2.35 -32.83 -21.80
N VAL A 12 1.87 -33.18 -20.60
CA VAL A 12 1.51 -32.21 -19.56
C VAL A 12 2.78 -31.46 -19.13
N ASN A 13 3.04 -30.31 -19.74
CA ASN A 13 4.03 -29.34 -19.27
C ASN A 13 3.52 -28.72 -17.97
N LYS A 14 3.97 -29.25 -16.83
CA LYS A 14 3.59 -28.81 -15.47
C LYS A 14 4.24 -27.49 -15.03
N ASP A 15 5.05 -26.88 -15.88
CA ASP A 15 5.87 -25.73 -15.51
C ASP A 15 5.25 -24.36 -15.87
N ALA A 16 4.09 -24.33 -16.53
CA ALA A 16 3.52 -23.10 -17.08
C ALA A 16 2.44 -22.42 -16.20
N ASP A 17 1.94 -23.06 -15.14
CA ASP A 17 0.76 -22.57 -14.39
C ASP A 17 1.09 -21.84 -13.07
N MET A 18 2.37 -21.57 -12.81
CA MET A 18 2.83 -20.77 -11.65
C MET A 18 3.02 -19.29 -11.99
N ALA A 19 2.53 -18.84 -13.14
CA ALA A 19 2.59 -17.45 -13.57
C ALA A 19 1.18 -16.84 -13.58
N ASN A 20 0.97 -15.90 -12.65
CA ASN A 20 -0.18 -15.00 -12.58
C ASN A 20 -1.41 -15.43 -11.76
N VAL A 21 -1.17 -15.86 -10.51
CA VAL A 21 -2.11 -15.43 -9.45
C VAL A 21 -1.88 -13.93 -9.25
N GLN A 22 -2.73 -13.11 -9.87
CA GLN A 22 -2.99 -11.73 -9.44
C GLN A 22 -3.51 -11.84 -8.00
N ALA A 23 -2.60 -11.95 -7.03
CA ALA A 23 -2.94 -12.25 -5.65
C ALA A 23 -3.84 -11.13 -5.12
N ALA A 24 -5.12 -11.45 -4.88
CA ALA A 24 -6.03 -10.54 -4.25
C ALA A 24 -5.44 -10.11 -2.91
N LEU A 25 -5.41 -8.80 -2.68
CA LEU A 25 -4.90 -8.25 -1.44
C LEU A 25 -5.73 -8.81 -0.26
N PRO A 26 -5.07 -9.35 0.78
CA PRO A 26 -5.76 -9.98 1.90
C PRO A 26 -6.58 -8.96 2.69
N PHE A 27 -7.76 -9.36 3.16
CA PHE A 27 -8.61 -8.46 3.92
C PHE A 27 -7.92 -7.92 5.18
N PHE A 28 -7.92 -6.60 5.34
CA PHE A 28 -7.50 -5.91 6.56
C PHE A 28 -8.51 -4.80 6.88
N PRO A 29 -8.99 -4.71 8.14
CA PRO A 29 -10.08 -3.79 8.47
C PRO A 29 -9.64 -2.31 8.41
N PRO A 30 -10.43 -1.42 7.77
CA PRO A 30 -10.10 -0.01 7.68
C PRO A 30 -10.23 0.72 9.01
N PHE A 31 -9.62 1.90 9.09
CA PHE A 31 -9.81 2.78 10.24
C PHE A 31 -11.06 3.64 10.03
N VAL A 32 -12.00 3.59 10.98
CA VAL A 32 -13.23 4.38 10.94
C VAL A 32 -13.24 5.35 12.14
N PRO A 33 -12.87 6.63 11.92
CA PRO A 33 -12.99 7.66 12.95
C PRO A 33 -14.46 7.79 13.42
N GLY A 34 -14.69 7.94 14.72
CA GLY A 34 -16.04 8.19 15.26
C GLY A 34 -16.97 6.98 15.41
N SER A 35 -16.54 5.77 15.06
CA SER A 35 -17.36 4.55 15.22
C SER A 35 -17.55 4.08 16.68
N ASP A 36 -16.87 4.69 17.64
CA ASP A 36 -16.80 4.27 19.04
C ASP A 36 -16.68 5.54 19.92
N PRO A 37 -17.36 5.63 21.08
CA PRO A 37 -17.17 6.71 22.05
C PRO A 37 -15.74 6.82 22.61
N ALA A 38 -14.89 5.80 22.44
CA ALA A 38 -13.50 5.83 22.89
C ALA A 38 -12.63 6.84 22.12
N PRO A 39 -11.56 7.40 22.75
CA PRO A 39 -10.67 8.36 22.11
C PRO A 39 -10.04 7.85 20.81
N THR A 40 -10.09 8.66 19.75
CA THR A 40 -9.60 8.33 18.40
C THR A 40 -8.10 8.03 18.37
N GLY A 41 -7.28 8.75 19.15
CA GLY A 41 -5.82 8.63 19.15
C GLY A 41 -5.31 7.21 19.51
N PRO A 42 -5.65 6.65 20.68
CA PRO A 42 -5.26 5.27 21.04
C PRO A 42 -5.73 4.21 20.04
N ARG A 43 -6.93 4.38 19.46
CA ARG A 43 -7.46 3.47 18.43
C ARG A 43 -6.62 3.53 17.15
N TRP A 44 -6.25 4.74 16.74
CA TRP A 44 -5.34 4.96 15.61
C TRP A 44 -3.99 4.28 15.86
N THR A 45 -3.37 4.52 17.02
CA THR A 45 -2.08 3.87 17.37
C THR A 45 -2.18 2.35 17.34
N LYS A 46 -3.28 1.76 17.83
CA LYS A 46 -3.51 0.31 17.78
C LYS A 46 -3.68 -0.19 16.35
N TRP A 47 -4.39 0.56 15.51
CA TRP A 47 -4.57 0.23 14.09
C TRP A 47 -3.24 0.24 13.34
N VAL A 48 -2.42 1.30 13.51
CA VAL A 48 -1.08 1.40 12.89
C VAL A 48 -0.19 0.23 13.29
N LYS A 49 -0.14 -0.14 14.59
CA LYS A 49 0.64 -1.30 15.05
C LYS A 49 0.20 -2.62 14.39
N ARG A 50 -1.11 -2.82 14.23
CA ARG A 50 -1.65 -4.01 13.53
C ARG A 50 -1.27 -3.99 12.04
N PHE A 51 -1.28 -2.80 11.43
CA PHE A 51 -0.95 -2.62 10.02
C PHE A 51 0.55 -2.87 9.76
N GLU A 52 1.44 -2.42 10.64
CA GLU A 52 2.87 -2.73 10.56
C GLU A 52 3.14 -4.24 10.66
N ASN A 53 2.49 -4.92 11.59
CA ASN A 53 2.59 -6.38 11.70
C ASN A 53 2.08 -7.10 10.43
N PHE A 54 1.02 -6.57 9.82
CA PHE A 54 0.48 -7.07 8.56
C PHE A 54 1.48 -6.88 7.40
N LEU A 55 2.11 -5.71 7.29
CA LEU A 55 3.16 -5.47 6.29
C LEU A 55 4.35 -6.41 6.46
N THR A 56 4.77 -6.65 7.70
CA THR A 56 5.82 -7.63 8.02
C THR A 56 5.44 -9.04 7.59
N ALA A 57 4.20 -9.48 7.88
CA ALA A 57 3.70 -10.79 7.48
C ALA A 57 3.63 -10.97 5.95
N MET A 58 3.33 -9.89 5.21
CA MET A 58 3.36 -9.88 3.74
C MET A 58 4.75 -9.64 3.13
N ASN A 59 5.80 -9.57 3.96
CA ASN A 59 7.17 -9.26 3.54
C ASN A 59 7.28 -7.96 2.71
N VAL A 60 6.56 -6.92 3.10
CA VAL A 60 6.61 -5.60 2.44
C VAL A 60 7.68 -4.74 3.08
N THR A 61 8.76 -4.48 2.34
CA THR A 61 9.90 -3.68 2.82
C THR A 61 9.99 -2.30 2.15
N GLU A 62 9.61 -2.21 0.87
CA GLU A 62 9.71 -1.00 0.04
C GLU A 62 8.85 0.16 0.58
N PRO A 63 9.43 1.33 0.89
CA PRO A 63 8.70 2.48 1.45
C PRO A 63 7.54 2.96 0.58
N LYS A 64 7.73 3.02 -0.74
CA LYS A 64 6.67 3.41 -1.69
C LYS A 64 5.48 2.45 -1.63
N ARG A 65 5.76 1.15 -1.54
CA ARG A 65 4.73 0.11 -1.42
C ARG A 65 4.01 0.18 -0.07
N LYS A 66 4.73 0.40 1.03
CA LYS A 66 4.13 0.60 2.36
C LYS A 66 3.16 1.78 2.36
N ARG A 67 3.58 2.91 1.79
CA ARG A 67 2.73 4.11 1.66
C ARG A 67 1.47 3.82 0.84
N ALA A 68 1.62 3.22 -0.34
CA ALA A 68 0.47 2.85 -1.17
C ALA A 68 -0.51 1.92 -0.42
N LEU A 69 0.01 0.95 0.34
CA LEU A 69 -0.83 0.05 1.12
C LEU A 69 -1.52 0.74 2.29
N VAL A 70 -0.85 1.64 3.02
CA VAL A 70 -1.52 2.44 4.07
C VAL A 70 -2.71 3.16 3.46
N LEU A 71 -2.50 3.88 2.35
CA LEU A 71 -3.55 4.65 1.70
C LEU A 71 -4.70 3.77 1.18
N HIS A 72 -4.40 2.56 0.72
CA HIS A 72 -5.42 1.61 0.30
C HIS A 72 -6.28 1.11 1.47
N TYR A 73 -5.67 0.87 2.65
CA TYR A 73 -6.37 0.26 3.79
C TYR A 73 -6.87 1.23 4.86
N ILE A 74 -6.41 2.48 4.88
CA ILE A 74 -6.71 3.44 5.95
C ILE A 74 -8.22 3.77 6.03
N GLY A 75 -8.97 3.57 4.94
CA GLY A 75 -10.40 3.85 4.84
C GLY A 75 -10.69 5.26 4.32
N GLY A 76 -11.87 5.45 3.70
CA GLY A 76 -12.20 6.69 2.96
C GLY A 76 -12.03 7.98 3.77
N VAL A 77 -12.61 8.05 4.97
CA VAL A 77 -12.52 9.27 5.81
C VAL A 77 -11.08 9.63 6.17
N ALA A 78 -10.24 8.63 6.47
CA ALA A 78 -8.85 8.87 6.83
C ALA A 78 -7.98 9.15 5.59
N TYR A 79 -8.35 8.61 4.43
CA TYR A 79 -7.76 8.95 3.15
C TYR A 79 -8.06 10.41 2.78
N ASP A 80 -9.30 10.87 2.94
CA ASP A 80 -9.69 12.26 2.65
C ASP A 80 -8.91 13.25 3.53
N ILE A 81 -8.74 12.94 4.82
CA ILE A 81 -7.88 13.74 5.71
C ILE A 81 -6.44 13.76 5.18
N PHE A 82 -5.90 12.62 4.75
CA PHE A 82 -4.55 12.56 4.19
C PHE A 82 -4.42 13.36 2.88
N ASP A 83 -5.44 13.33 2.01
CA ASP A 83 -5.46 14.07 0.75
C ASP A 83 -5.50 15.59 0.96
N THR A 84 -6.16 16.05 2.03
CA THR A 84 -6.15 17.48 2.41
C THR A 84 -4.80 17.98 2.96
N LEU A 85 -3.88 17.08 3.34
CA LEU A 85 -2.54 17.45 3.77
C LEU A 85 -1.68 17.71 2.52
N HIS A 86 -1.57 18.98 2.12
CA HIS A 86 -0.47 19.41 1.27
C HIS A 86 0.84 19.11 2.02
N GLU A 87 1.77 18.37 1.40
CA GLU A 87 3.06 17.88 1.95
C GLU A 87 3.03 16.50 2.61
N THR A 88 2.72 15.47 1.82
CA THR A 88 2.73 14.07 2.25
C THR A 88 4.13 13.43 2.24
N GLY A 89 5.11 14.12 2.82
CA GLY A 89 6.32 13.50 3.39
C GLY A 89 7.47 13.07 2.47
N GLU A 90 7.39 13.19 1.14
CA GLU A 90 8.62 13.17 0.31
C GLU A 90 9.29 14.55 0.24
N ASP A 91 8.50 15.59 0.53
CA ASP A 91 8.83 16.98 0.24
C ASP A 91 9.19 17.80 1.51
N TYR A 92 9.27 17.21 2.71
CA TYR A 92 9.61 17.97 3.92
C TYR A 92 11.01 18.59 3.82
N ALA A 93 11.96 17.84 3.26
CA ALA A 93 13.29 18.36 2.97
C ALA A 93 13.26 19.51 1.95
N ILE A 94 12.36 19.45 0.95
CA ILE A 94 12.18 20.49 -0.06
C ILE A 94 11.45 21.71 0.52
N TYR A 95 10.47 21.51 1.41
CA TYR A 95 9.79 22.58 2.13
C TYR A 95 10.76 23.30 3.06
N VAL A 96 11.52 22.58 3.89
CA VAL A 96 12.54 23.19 4.77
C VAL A 96 13.62 23.88 3.95
N PHE A 97 14.09 23.27 2.85
CA PHE A 97 15.08 23.89 1.97
C PHE A 97 14.55 25.15 1.29
N ARG A 98 13.28 25.15 0.85
CA ARG A 98 12.60 26.31 0.27
C ARG A 98 12.42 27.41 1.31
N GLN A 99 11.99 27.07 2.52
CA GLN A 99 11.84 28.02 3.61
C GLN A 99 13.18 28.62 4.02
N GLU A 100 14.23 27.81 4.09
CA GLU A 100 15.58 28.29 4.41
C GLU A 100 16.14 29.17 3.29
N LYS A 101 15.92 28.82 2.01
CA LYS A 101 16.24 29.66 0.84
C LYS A 101 15.50 31.00 0.84
N GLN A 102 14.22 31.01 1.22
CA GLN A 102 13.43 32.25 1.37
C GLN A 102 13.90 33.08 2.56
N ARG A 103 14.44 32.44 3.61
CA ARG A 103 14.98 33.09 4.80
C ARG A 103 16.37 33.70 4.58
N THR A 104 17.21 33.11 3.73
CA THR A 104 18.58 33.58 3.46
C THR A 104 18.68 34.61 2.33
N GLY A 105 17.62 34.83 1.54
CA GLY A 105 17.54 35.92 0.57
C GLY A 105 18.61 35.87 -0.54
N GLU A 106 19.17 34.70 -0.81
CA GLU A 106 20.26 34.55 -1.78
C GLU A 106 19.68 34.41 -3.20
N THR A 107 19.55 35.56 -3.87
CA THR A 107 19.29 35.65 -5.31
C THR A 107 20.53 35.19 -6.07
N LEU A 108 20.42 34.18 -6.93
CA LEU A 108 21.46 33.86 -7.89
C LEU A 108 21.53 35.01 -8.92
N ASP A 109 22.69 35.64 -8.97
CA ASP A 109 23.21 36.45 -10.09
C ASP A 109 22.92 35.79 -11.45
#